data_AF-A0AAU9MZ00-F1
#
_entry.id   AF-A0AAU9MZ00-F1
#
_cell.length_a   1.000
_cell.length_b   1.000
_cell.length_c   1.000
_cell.angle_alpha   90.00
_cell.angle_beta   90.00
_cell.angle_gamma   90.00
#
_symmetry.space_group_name_H-M   'P 1'
#
loop_
_entity.id
_entity.type
_entity.pdbx_description
1 polymer ?
#
loop_
_entity_poly.entity_id
_entity_poly.type
_entity_poly.pdbx_seq_one_letter_code
_entity_poly.pdbx_strand_id
1 'polypeptide(L)'
;MFLISDPVAFGHLQLAIFANTLKAIRCTDEVVFHPLVGVRSSLSLSEKQFFRCSLSKKSQQTAATMMNSMQSQSTESLRYAVVTGANKGIGFETVRQLAAAGVTVVLTARNEKRGMEAMSLLHGLGFPNVLFHQLNVQDLQSIEGLANFIQTRFGKLDILVNNAGASGVVVDEEGLRALNIDPASWLSGKATNMVQGVIKTTYEKAKECLDTNYYGVKNLTQALLPLLQRSTSGGRIVNVSSLRGELWRIPNEEIRKELADVENLSEEKIDGFVEKFLDDLRNDELEVKGWSKMLPAYSVSKTYPNMCINCVHPGYVDTDLNWHTGTMTLEEGAQGSVMLALLPQGGPTGCYFDRTQVAQF
;
A
#
# COMPACT_ATOMS: atom_id res chain seq x y z
N MET A 1 -27.89 20.48 -13.42
CA MET A 1 -28.74 20.94 -12.31
C MET A 1 -29.84 19.92 -12.08
N PHE A 2 -29.61 18.95 -11.19
CA PHE A 2 -30.64 18.23 -10.41
C PHE A 2 -29.89 17.62 -9.22
N LEU A 3 -30.15 18.19 -8.04
CA LEU A 3 -29.78 17.73 -6.71
C LEU A 3 -31.06 17.18 -6.08
N ILE A 4 -31.06 15.92 -5.62
CA ILE A 4 -31.78 15.37 -4.45
C ILE A 4 -30.99 14.08 -4.09
N SER A 5 -30.12 13.99 -3.08
CA SER A 5 -30.25 14.07 -1.60
C SER A 5 -31.00 12.90 -0.96
N ASP A 6 -30.24 11.94 -0.39
CA ASP A 6 -30.63 11.25 0.85
C ASP A 6 -29.39 10.72 1.62
N PRO A 7 -28.99 11.34 2.75
CA PRO A 7 -27.87 10.89 3.59
C PRO A 7 -28.20 9.68 4.48
N VAL A 8 -29.44 9.19 4.51
CA VAL A 8 -29.86 8.10 5.41
C VAL A 8 -29.69 6.72 4.77
N ALA A 9 -29.64 6.64 3.44
CA ALA A 9 -29.38 5.39 2.71
C ALA A 9 -27.92 4.88 2.84
N PHE A 10 -26.98 5.72 3.28
CA PHE A 10 -25.58 5.35 3.46
C PHE A 10 -25.30 4.63 4.80
N GLY A 11 -26.21 4.74 5.78
CA GLY A 11 -26.07 4.11 7.10
C GLY A 11 -26.44 2.61 7.12
N HIS A 12 -27.26 2.15 6.18
CA HIS A 12 -27.68 0.74 6.12
C HIS A 12 -26.78 -0.15 5.25
N LEU A 13 -25.94 0.45 4.40
CA LEU A 13 -24.93 -0.28 3.62
C LEU A 13 -23.65 -0.61 4.43
N GLN A 14 -23.38 0.14 5.52
CA GLN A 14 -22.25 -0.10 6.41
C GLN A 14 -22.37 -1.39 7.26
N LEU A 15 -23.56 -1.97 7.41
CA LEU A 15 -23.73 -3.28 8.08
C LEU A 15 -23.63 -4.48 7.14
N ALA A 16 -23.87 -4.32 5.83
CA ALA A 16 -23.85 -5.44 4.88
C ALA A 16 -22.42 -5.88 4.51
N ILE A 17 -21.48 -4.93 4.44
CA ILE A 17 -20.06 -5.20 4.13
C ILE A 17 -19.33 -5.78 5.35
N PHE A 18 -19.76 -5.43 6.57
CA PHE A 18 -19.27 -6.08 7.79
C PHE A 18 -19.79 -7.52 7.96
N ALA A 19 -20.98 -7.83 7.43
CA ALA A 19 -21.63 -9.13 7.61
C ALA A 19 -21.03 -10.27 6.77
N ASN A 20 -20.46 -10.00 5.60
CA ASN A 20 -19.86 -11.04 4.75
C ASN A 20 -18.44 -11.44 5.17
N THR A 21 -17.76 -10.61 5.95
CA THR A 21 -16.44 -10.95 6.54
C THR A 21 -16.58 -11.73 7.86
N LEU A 22 -17.72 -11.62 8.56
CA LEU A 22 -17.98 -12.27 9.85
C LEU A 22 -18.69 -13.64 9.76
N LYS A 23 -19.25 -14.03 8.61
CA LYS A 23 -19.85 -15.37 8.42
C LYS A 23 -18.83 -16.52 8.34
N ALA A 24 -17.54 -16.22 8.19
CA ALA A 24 -16.45 -17.18 8.30
C ALA A 24 -15.97 -17.42 9.76
N ILE A 25 -16.57 -16.76 10.77
CA ILE A 25 -16.10 -16.77 12.18
C ILE A 25 -17.10 -17.49 13.12
N ARG A 26 -17.95 -18.38 12.61
CA ARG A 26 -18.75 -19.29 13.47
C ARG A 26 -18.57 -20.74 13.05
N CYS A 27 -17.41 -21.28 13.38
CA CYS A 27 -17.22 -22.70 13.66
C CYS A 27 -15.84 -22.87 14.31
N THR A 28 -15.74 -22.58 15.61
CA THR A 28 -14.89 -23.30 16.59
C THR A 28 -15.12 -22.71 17.98
N ASP A 29 -15.58 -23.59 18.86
CA ASP A 29 -15.42 -23.63 20.32
C ASP A 29 -16.18 -22.64 21.22
N GLU A 30 -17.22 -23.20 21.84
CA GLU A 30 -17.82 -22.76 23.09
C GLU A 30 -16.78 -22.80 24.22
N VAL A 31 -16.46 -21.64 24.81
CA VAL A 31 -15.79 -21.57 26.11
C VAL A 31 -16.78 -21.03 27.14
N VAL A 32 -17.15 -21.92 28.05
CA VAL A 32 -18.01 -21.69 29.22
C VAL A 32 -17.28 -20.77 30.21
N PHE A 33 -17.87 -19.62 30.54
CA PHE A 33 -17.42 -18.76 31.64
C PHE A 33 -18.09 -19.17 32.96
N HIS A 34 -17.29 -19.49 33.98
CA HIS A 34 -17.70 -19.53 35.39
C HIS A 34 -17.02 -18.37 36.15
N PRO A 35 -17.73 -17.61 37.00
CA PRO A 35 -17.12 -16.51 37.76
C PRO A 35 -16.74 -16.97 39.17
N LEU A 36 -15.47 -16.88 39.57
CA LEU A 36 -15.09 -16.96 40.98
C LEU A 36 -13.89 -16.07 41.35
N VAL A 37 -14.19 -15.17 42.30
CA VAL A 37 -13.41 -14.77 43.48
C VAL A 37 -12.20 -13.84 43.30
N GLY A 38 -12.31 -12.69 43.99
CA GLY A 38 -11.27 -11.68 44.11
C GLY A 38 -10.16 -12.03 45.10
N VAL A 39 -9.04 -11.33 44.95
CA VAL A 39 -7.94 -11.30 45.91
C VAL A 39 -7.48 -9.85 46.06
N ARG A 40 -7.66 -9.32 47.27
CA ARG A 40 -6.91 -8.17 47.80
C ARG A 40 -5.47 -8.65 48.02
N SER A 41 -4.47 -7.91 47.53
CA SER A 41 -3.09 -8.05 48.01
C SER A 41 -2.63 -6.78 48.70
N SER A 42 -2.24 -7.00 49.96
CA SER A 42 -1.68 -6.08 50.92
C SER A 42 -0.24 -5.72 50.58
N LEU A 43 0.08 -4.43 50.53
CA LEU A 43 1.45 -3.94 50.64
C LEU A 43 1.67 -3.38 52.06
N SER A 44 2.77 -3.81 52.68
CA SER A 44 3.14 -3.55 54.06
C SER A 44 3.71 -2.13 54.26
N LEU A 45 3.56 -1.63 55.49
CA LEU A 45 3.77 -0.24 55.92
C LEU A 45 5.24 0.20 56.15
N SER A 46 6.24 -0.46 55.56
CA SER A 46 7.65 -0.33 56.01
C SER A 46 8.65 0.32 55.04
N GLU A 47 8.23 0.92 53.92
CA GLU A 47 9.17 1.59 52.98
C GLU A 47 8.86 3.08 52.74
N LYS A 48 8.13 3.74 53.64
CA LYS A 48 7.73 5.17 53.51
C LYS A 48 8.58 6.17 54.31
N GLN A 49 9.74 5.79 54.83
CA GLN A 49 10.60 6.71 55.57
C GLN A 49 12.06 6.45 55.26
N PHE A 50 12.64 7.16 54.28
CA PHE A 50 13.96 7.79 54.39
C PHE A 50 14.12 8.75 53.18
N PHE A 51 14.66 9.95 53.44
CA PHE A 51 14.64 11.18 52.61
C PHE A 51 13.37 12.05 52.65
N ARG A 52 13.11 12.68 53.79
CA ARG A 52 12.40 13.98 53.83
C ARG A 52 13.42 15.10 53.70
N CYS A 53 13.76 15.48 52.47
CA CYS A 53 14.23 16.84 52.20
C CYS A 53 12.98 17.73 52.17
N SER A 54 12.86 18.69 53.09
CA SER A 54 11.67 19.55 53.21
C SER A 54 11.61 20.57 52.07
N LEU A 55 11.14 20.13 50.91
CA LEU A 55 10.71 21.03 49.85
C LEU A 55 9.41 21.71 50.29
N SER A 56 9.34 23.04 50.19
CA SER A 56 8.13 23.83 50.44
C SER A 56 6.92 23.28 49.65
N LYS A 57 5.69 23.50 50.15
CA LYS A 57 4.45 23.14 49.41
C LYS A 57 4.45 23.68 47.97
N LYS A 58 5.07 24.85 47.75
CA LYS A 58 5.23 25.48 46.43
C LYS A 58 6.10 24.62 45.50
N SER A 59 7.24 24.14 45.99
CA SER A 59 8.16 23.26 45.23
C SER A 59 7.62 21.84 44.99
N GLN A 60 6.78 21.30 45.89
CA GLN A 60 6.09 20.03 45.64
C GLN A 60 5.02 20.18 44.56
N GLN A 61 4.32 21.31 44.54
CA GLN A 61 3.31 21.62 43.53
C GLN A 61 3.97 21.90 42.18
N THR A 62 5.12 22.61 42.15
CA THR A 62 5.92 22.80 40.92
C THR A 62 6.47 21.48 40.38
N ALA A 63 6.96 20.57 41.24
CA ALA A 63 7.42 19.25 40.81
C ALA A 63 6.28 18.37 40.28
N ALA A 64 5.10 18.41 40.91
CA ALA A 64 3.90 17.71 40.43
C ALA A 64 3.36 18.31 39.12
N THR A 65 3.39 19.64 38.96
CA THR A 65 3.03 20.31 37.69
C THR A 65 4.05 20.02 36.59
N MET A 66 5.35 19.93 36.92
CA MET A 66 6.39 19.51 35.98
C MET A 66 6.21 18.03 35.57
N MET A 67 5.96 17.13 36.52
CA MET A 67 5.67 15.71 36.24
C MET A 67 4.38 15.53 35.42
N ASN A 68 3.32 16.31 35.71
CA ASN A 68 2.09 16.31 34.92
C ASN A 68 2.29 16.93 33.53
N SER A 69 3.16 17.93 33.38
CA SER A 69 3.53 18.50 32.07
C SER A 69 4.43 17.57 31.25
N MET A 70 5.19 16.68 31.91
CA MET A 70 5.95 15.61 31.24
C MET A 70 5.08 14.39 30.90
N GLN A 71 3.88 14.28 31.47
CA GLN A 71 2.89 13.23 31.17
C GLN A 71 1.81 13.67 30.16
N SER A 72 1.82 14.93 29.70
CA SER A 72 0.87 15.44 28.70
C SER A 72 1.47 15.66 27.31
N GLN A 73 2.68 15.17 27.04
CA GLN A 73 3.02 14.82 25.67
C GLN A 73 2.24 13.54 25.37
N SER A 74 1.24 13.63 24.49
CA SER A 74 0.66 12.45 23.88
C SER A 74 1.83 11.57 23.43
N THR A 75 2.02 10.43 24.08
CA THR A 75 2.89 9.38 23.54
C THR A 75 2.19 8.93 22.27
N GLU A 76 2.45 9.60 21.14
CA GLU A 76 2.05 9.07 19.85
C GLU A 76 2.69 7.69 19.76
N SER A 77 1.85 6.67 19.78
CA SER A 77 2.30 5.29 19.69
C SER A 77 3.11 5.15 18.40
N LEU A 78 4.33 4.63 18.49
CA LEU A 78 5.19 4.39 17.33
C LEU A 78 4.39 3.66 16.23
N ARG A 79 4.46 4.21 15.02
CA ARG A 79 3.87 3.61 13.82
C ARG A 79 4.93 2.87 13.02
N TYR A 80 4.55 1.70 12.53
CA TYR A 80 5.40 0.83 11.72
C TYR A 80 4.86 0.73 10.30
N ALA A 81 5.73 0.95 9.31
CA ALA A 81 5.40 0.86 7.91
C ALA A 81 6.23 -0.21 7.19
N VAL A 82 5.66 -0.83 6.18
CA VAL A 82 6.36 -1.62 5.16
C VAL A 82 6.19 -0.91 3.82
N VAL A 83 7.28 -0.73 3.09
CA VAL A 83 7.24 -0.25 1.70
C VAL A 83 7.91 -1.28 0.80
N THR A 84 7.18 -1.76 -0.22
CA THR A 84 7.68 -2.78 -1.14
C THR A 84 8.50 -2.20 -2.28
N GLY A 85 9.55 -2.91 -2.72
CA GLY A 85 10.37 -2.47 -3.85
C GLY A 85 11.03 -1.10 -3.64
N ALA A 86 11.52 -0.85 -2.43
CA ALA A 86 11.89 0.47 -1.94
C ALA A 86 13.40 0.76 -1.95
N ASN A 87 14.20 -0.06 -2.64
CA ASN A 87 15.64 0.22 -2.79
C ASN A 87 15.98 1.33 -3.81
N LYS A 88 14.99 1.85 -4.55
CA LYS A 88 15.13 2.94 -5.53
C LYS A 88 13.76 3.56 -5.87
N GLY A 89 13.77 4.60 -6.69
CA GLY A 89 12.55 5.19 -7.28
C GLY A 89 11.57 5.71 -6.23
N ILE A 90 10.28 5.66 -6.56
CA ILE A 90 9.18 6.19 -5.73
C ILE A 90 9.16 5.51 -4.35
N GLY A 91 9.44 4.20 -4.28
CA GLY A 91 9.47 3.46 -3.02
C GLY A 91 10.54 3.95 -2.06
N PHE A 92 11.76 4.22 -2.56
CA PHE A 92 12.84 4.79 -1.74
C PHE A 92 12.45 6.15 -1.16
N GLU A 93 11.87 7.00 -2.00
CA GLU A 93 11.46 8.34 -1.60
C GLU A 93 10.26 8.32 -0.65
N THR A 94 9.35 7.37 -0.83
CA THR A 94 8.26 7.10 0.13
C THR A 94 8.82 6.70 1.50
N VAL A 95 9.83 5.83 1.55
CA VAL A 95 10.51 5.49 2.82
C VAL A 95 11.10 6.72 3.47
N ARG A 96 11.82 7.56 2.71
CA ARG A 96 12.44 8.79 3.22
C ARG A 96 11.40 9.72 3.85
N GLN A 97 10.30 9.99 3.15
CA GLN A 97 9.25 10.90 3.62
C GLN A 97 8.48 10.34 4.82
N LEU A 98 8.18 9.04 4.84
CA LEU A 98 7.57 8.39 6.02
C LEU A 98 8.50 8.41 7.23
N ALA A 99 9.80 8.15 7.03
CA ALA A 99 10.79 8.20 8.10
C ALA A 99 10.95 9.62 8.66
N ALA A 100 10.94 10.64 7.79
CA ALA A 100 10.93 12.05 8.19
C ALA A 100 9.68 12.44 9.00
N ALA A 101 8.55 11.78 8.74
CA ALA A 101 7.31 11.93 9.53
C ALA A 101 7.31 11.13 10.85
N GLY A 102 8.45 10.56 11.26
CA GLY A 102 8.61 9.83 12.53
C GLY A 102 8.13 8.37 12.50
N VAL A 103 7.76 7.84 11.33
CA VAL A 103 7.35 6.43 11.18
C VAL A 103 8.60 5.54 11.18
N THR A 104 8.57 4.40 11.88
CA THR A 104 9.61 3.37 11.71
C THR A 104 9.29 2.57 10.46
N VAL A 105 10.20 2.56 9.48
CA VAL A 105 9.91 2.02 8.15
C VAL A 105 10.78 0.81 7.87
N VAL A 106 10.16 -0.32 7.54
CA VAL A 106 10.82 -1.48 6.93
C VAL A 106 10.88 -1.27 5.43
N LEU A 107 12.05 -0.82 4.96
CA LEU A 107 12.43 -0.80 3.56
C LEU A 107 12.60 -2.24 3.10
N THR A 108 11.95 -2.62 2.00
CA THR A 108 12.11 -3.97 1.45
C THR A 108 12.56 -3.95 0.00
N ALA A 109 13.32 -4.98 -0.38
CA ALA A 109 13.84 -5.14 -1.73
C ALA A 109 14.07 -6.61 -2.06
N ARG A 110 13.90 -6.99 -3.33
CA ARG A 110 14.17 -8.36 -3.80
C ARG A 110 15.66 -8.71 -3.68
N ASN A 111 16.53 -7.76 -3.99
CA ASN A 111 17.97 -7.94 -3.90
C ASN A 111 18.49 -7.39 -2.58
N GLU A 112 19.09 -8.27 -1.77
CA GLU A 112 19.55 -7.96 -0.42
C GLU A 112 20.60 -6.84 -0.39
N LYS A 113 21.62 -6.94 -1.25
CA LYS A 113 22.69 -5.95 -1.35
C LYS A 113 22.15 -4.55 -1.63
N ARG A 114 21.32 -4.40 -2.66
CA ARG A 114 20.70 -3.11 -3.01
C ARG A 114 19.81 -2.56 -1.89
N GLY A 115 19.12 -3.43 -1.17
CA GLY A 115 18.30 -3.05 -0.03
C GLY A 115 19.12 -2.52 1.15
N MET A 116 20.21 -3.21 1.51
CA MET A 116 21.13 -2.76 2.55
C MET A 116 21.84 -1.46 2.19
N GLU A 117 22.25 -1.29 0.94
CA GLU A 117 22.83 -0.04 0.42
C GLU A 117 21.84 1.12 0.53
N ALA A 118 20.58 0.91 0.14
CA ALA A 118 19.52 1.92 0.26
C ALA A 118 19.22 2.30 1.72
N MET A 119 19.16 1.32 2.63
CA MET A 119 19.02 1.59 4.07
C MET A 119 20.20 2.39 4.61
N SER A 120 21.44 2.03 4.24
CA SER A 120 22.65 2.73 4.67
C SER A 120 22.68 4.18 4.19
N LEU A 121 22.21 4.43 2.96
CA LEU A 121 22.06 5.78 2.42
C LEU A 121 21.06 6.59 3.25
N LEU A 122 19.89 6.02 3.58
CA LEU A 122 18.89 6.69 4.41
C LEU A 122 19.40 6.97 5.83
N HIS A 123 20.17 6.06 6.41
CA HIS A 123 20.86 6.29 7.69
C HIS A 123 21.84 7.46 7.60
N GLY A 124 22.65 7.52 6.53
CA GLY A 124 23.56 8.63 6.27
C GLY A 124 22.86 9.98 6.07
N LEU A 125 21.59 9.97 5.63
CA LEU A 125 20.72 11.14 5.53
C LEU A 125 20.01 11.51 6.85
N GLY A 126 20.28 10.80 7.94
CA GLY A 126 19.72 11.08 9.27
C GLY A 126 18.41 10.36 9.58
N PHE A 127 18.08 9.27 8.88
CA PHE A 127 16.88 8.46 9.13
C PHE A 127 17.20 7.08 9.72
N PRO A 128 17.68 6.99 10.99
CA PRO A 128 18.07 5.73 11.63
C PRO A 128 16.87 4.81 11.94
N ASN A 129 15.65 5.33 11.86
CA ASN A 129 14.38 4.61 12.02
C ASN A 129 13.98 3.78 10.78
N VAL A 130 14.87 3.66 9.79
CA VAL A 130 14.69 2.75 8.65
C VAL A 130 15.37 1.42 8.94
N LEU A 131 14.64 0.32 8.74
CA LEU A 131 15.14 -1.05 8.83
C LEU A 131 15.04 -1.71 7.46
N PHE A 132 15.86 -2.73 7.23
CA PHE A 132 15.81 -3.50 6.00
C PHE A 132 15.33 -4.93 6.25
N HIS A 133 14.49 -5.44 5.34
CA HIS A 133 14.18 -6.86 5.23
C HIS A 133 14.08 -7.24 3.74
N GLN A 134 14.64 -8.38 3.35
CA GLN A 134 14.50 -8.89 1.98
C GLN A 134 13.04 -9.23 1.68
N LEU A 135 12.55 -8.88 0.49
CA LEU A 135 11.21 -9.25 0.03
C LEU A 135 11.18 -9.42 -1.49
N ASN A 136 10.86 -10.63 -1.93
CA ASN A 136 10.35 -10.89 -3.28
C ASN A 136 8.85 -11.14 -3.20
N VAL A 137 8.03 -10.22 -3.70
CA VAL A 137 6.56 -10.34 -3.65
C VAL A 137 6.01 -11.50 -4.50
N GLN A 138 6.82 -12.09 -5.37
CA GLN A 138 6.45 -13.29 -6.13
C GLN A 138 6.72 -14.60 -5.36
N ASP A 139 7.40 -14.53 -4.21
CA ASP A 139 7.83 -15.69 -3.43
C ASP A 139 7.10 -15.74 -2.09
N LEU A 140 6.25 -16.75 -1.91
CA LEU A 140 5.44 -16.94 -0.71
C LEU A 140 6.30 -17.14 0.56
N GLN A 141 7.47 -17.78 0.44
CA GLN A 141 8.37 -17.95 1.60
C GLN A 141 9.01 -16.62 2.00
N SER A 142 9.36 -15.79 1.01
CA SER A 142 9.87 -14.44 1.26
C SER A 142 8.82 -13.55 1.95
N ILE A 143 7.54 -13.65 1.53
CA ILE A 143 6.41 -12.98 2.17
C ILE A 143 6.23 -13.46 3.62
N GLU A 144 6.22 -14.77 3.85
CA GLU A 144 6.09 -15.36 5.19
C GLU A 144 7.23 -14.92 6.11
N GLY A 145 8.46 -14.91 5.60
CA GLY A 145 9.64 -14.42 6.32
C GLY A 145 9.46 -12.97 6.80
N LEU A 146 8.96 -12.09 5.93
CA LEU A 146 8.67 -10.69 6.30
C LEU A 146 7.57 -10.60 7.36
N ALA A 147 6.47 -11.36 7.22
CA ALA A 147 5.38 -11.36 8.19
C ALA A 147 5.87 -11.80 9.58
N ASN A 148 6.66 -12.86 9.64
CA ASN A 148 7.28 -13.36 10.88
C ASN A 148 8.24 -12.34 11.50
N PHE A 149 9.04 -11.66 10.67
CA PHE A 149 9.91 -10.58 11.12
C PHE A 149 9.11 -9.44 11.79
N ILE A 150 8.05 -8.96 11.15
CA ILE A 150 7.20 -7.87 11.68
C ILE A 150 6.49 -8.30 12.96
N GLN A 151 5.91 -9.51 12.98
CA GLN A 151 5.26 -10.07 14.16
C GLN A 151 6.24 -10.16 15.34
N THR A 152 7.45 -10.65 15.12
CA THR A 152 8.46 -10.83 16.17
C THR A 152 9.00 -9.49 16.66
N ARG A 153 9.25 -8.54 15.74
CA ARG A 153 9.92 -7.30 16.05
C ARG A 153 8.99 -6.22 16.61
N PHE A 154 7.78 -6.13 16.08
CA PHE A 154 6.86 -5.03 16.38
C PHE A 154 5.51 -5.51 16.93
N GLY A 155 5.12 -6.75 16.63
CA GLY A 155 3.82 -7.30 17.02
C GLY A 155 2.61 -6.66 16.35
N LYS A 156 2.79 -5.66 15.49
CA LYS A 156 1.73 -5.03 14.68
C LYS A 156 2.32 -4.41 13.44
N LEU A 157 1.47 -4.03 12.50
CA LEU A 157 1.80 -3.18 11.38
C LEU A 157 0.77 -2.05 11.30
N ASP A 158 1.20 -0.81 11.03
CA ASP A 158 0.28 0.32 10.89
C ASP A 158 0.04 0.67 9.42
N ILE A 159 1.08 0.55 8.58
CA ILE A 159 1.07 1.00 7.19
C ILE A 159 1.70 -0.06 6.28
N LEU A 160 1.03 -0.41 5.19
CA LEU A 160 1.59 -1.17 4.07
C LEU A 160 1.51 -0.31 2.79
N VAL A 161 2.64 -0.08 2.14
CA VAL A 161 2.68 0.55 0.81
C VAL A 161 3.13 -0.49 -0.22
N ASN A 162 2.17 -0.95 -1.02
CA ASN A 162 2.39 -1.85 -2.15
C ASN A 162 2.90 -1.03 -3.35
N ASN A 163 4.22 -0.79 -3.39
CA ASN A 163 4.91 0.01 -4.41
C ASN A 163 5.66 -0.83 -5.46
N ALA A 164 6.11 -2.03 -5.12
CA ALA A 164 6.83 -2.91 -6.05
C ALA A 164 6.04 -3.11 -7.35
N GLY A 165 6.71 -2.97 -8.49
CA GLY A 165 6.07 -3.14 -9.78
C GLY A 165 7.03 -3.43 -10.93
N ALA A 166 6.48 -4.03 -11.98
CA ALA A 166 7.14 -4.32 -13.24
C ALA A 166 6.31 -3.78 -14.42
N SER A 167 6.98 -3.42 -15.52
CA SER A 167 6.36 -2.80 -16.70
C SER A 167 5.70 -3.80 -17.64
N GLY A 168 6.09 -5.08 -17.56
CA GLY A 168 5.51 -6.16 -18.37
C GLY A 168 5.90 -6.16 -19.85
N VAL A 169 6.97 -5.44 -20.21
CA VAL A 169 7.43 -5.33 -21.60
C VAL A 169 8.94 -5.44 -21.73
N VAL A 170 9.39 -5.80 -22.93
CA VAL A 170 10.77 -5.67 -23.39
C VAL A 170 10.88 -4.37 -24.18
N VAL A 171 11.93 -3.59 -23.94
CA VAL A 171 12.11 -2.28 -24.58
C VAL A 171 13.49 -2.16 -25.20
N ASP A 172 13.51 -1.68 -26.44
CA ASP A 172 14.67 -1.05 -27.07
C ASP A 172 14.74 0.40 -26.56
N GLU A 173 15.58 0.64 -25.55
CA GLU A 173 15.69 1.95 -24.90
C GLU A 173 16.25 3.02 -25.84
N GLU A 174 17.19 2.67 -26.71
CA GLU A 174 17.77 3.61 -27.67
C GLU A 174 16.73 4.00 -28.72
N GLY A 175 16.02 3.00 -29.28
CA GLY A 175 14.91 3.23 -30.19
C GLY A 175 13.79 4.07 -29.54
N LEU A 176 13.43 3.76 -28.29
CA LEU A 176 12.41 4.52 -27.56
C LEU A 176 12.83 5.99 -27.35
N ARG A 177 14.08 6.25 -26.96
CA ARG A 177 14.59 7.62 -26.83
C ARG A 177 14.60 8.34 -28.17
N ALA A 178 14.98 7.66 -29.25
CA ALA A 178 15.01 8.23 -30.59
C ALA A 178 13.63 8.66 -31.12
N LEU A 179 12.54 8.06 -30.64
CA LEU A 179 11.17 8.48 -30.99
C LEU A 179 10.80 9.86 -30.43
N ASN A 180 11.52 10.35 -29.41
CA ASN A 180 11.31 11.67 -28.79
C ASN A 180 9.82 11.97 -28.52
N ILE A 181 9.12 11.00 -27.93
CA ILE A 181 7.67 11.07 -27.70
C ILE A 181 7.41 12.12 -26.63
N ASP A 182 6.53 13.08 -26.93
CA ASP A 182 6.14 14.04 -25.93
C ASP A 182 5.31 13.38 -24.80
N PRO A 183 5.47 13.82 -23.54
CA PRO A 183 4.77 13.21 -22.40
C PRO A 183 3.24 13.19 -22.54
N ALA A 184 2.63 14.19 -23.19
CA ALA A 184 1.19 14.24 -23.35
C ALA A 184 0.69 13.13 -24.30
N SER A 185 1.38 12.92 -25.42
CA SER A 185 1.10 11.80 -26.35
C SER A 185 1.32 10.44 -25.70
N TRP A 186 2.32 10.31 -24.83
CA TRP A 186 2.52 9.10 -24.03
C TRP A 186 1.30 8.85 -23.13
N LEU A 187 0.98 9.78 -22.23
CA LEU A 187 -0.07 9.64 -21.21
C LEU A 187 -1.48 9.47 -21.81
N SER A 188 -1.76 10.15 -22.92
CA SER A 188 -3.06 10.03 -23.60
C SER A 188 -3.22 8.72 -24.37
N GLY A 189 -2.14 7.95 -24.55
CA GLY A 189 -2.14 6.74 -25.38
C GLY A 189 -2.02 6.98 -26.89
N LYS A 190 -1.82 8.22 -27.34
CA LYS A 190 -1.66 8.55 -28.77
C LYS A 190 -0.36 8.00 -29.36
N ALA A 191 0.65 7.77 -28.52
CA ALA A 191 1.92 7.19 -28.93
C ALA A 191 1.89 5.66 -29.16
N THR A 192 0.74 4.99 -28.97
CA THR A 192 0.63 3.51 -29.09
C THR A 192 1.25 2.96 -30.37
N ASN A 193 0.91 3.53 -31.53
CA ASN A 193 1.43 3.04 -32.81
C ASN A 193 2.91 3.38 -33.01
N MET A 194 3.42 4.44 -32.38
CA MET A 194 4.82 4.86 -32.48
C MET A 194 5.74 3.87 -31.76
N VAL A 195 5.27 3.30 -30.64
CA VAL A 195 6.10 2.46 -29.77
C VAL A 195 6.11 0.98 -30.14
N GLN A 196 5.25 0.52 -31.06
CA GLN A 196 5.12 -0.91 -31.40
C GLN A 196 6.43 -1.55 -31.90
N GLY A 197 7.31 -0.77 -32.55
CA GLY A 197 8.60 -1.26 -33.02
C GLY A 197 9.64 -1.44 -31.91
N VAL A 198 9.51 -0.70 -30.81
CA VAL A 198 10.54 -0.58 -29.75
C VAL A 198 10.06 -1.08 -28.38
N ILE A 199 8.76 -1.30 -28.19
CA ILE A 199 8.16 -1.89 -26.99
C ILE A 199 7.41 -3.15 -27.40
N LYS A 200 7.83 -4.28 -26.84
CA LYS A 200 7.25 -5.60 -27.11
C LYS A 200 6.68 -6.21 -25.85
N THR A 201 5.45 -6.70 -25.94
CA THR A 201 4.86 -7.54 -24.91
C THR A 201 5.18 -8.99 -25.22
N THR A 202 5.75 -9.73 -24.27
CA THR A 202 5.89 -11.19 -24.36
C THR A 202 5.07 -11.84 -23.25
N TYR A 203 4.73 -13.13 -23.40
CA TYR A 203 4.00 -13.86 -22.38
C TYR A 203 4.76 -13.87 -21.04
N GLU A 204 6.07 -14.10 -21.06
CA GLU A 204 6.90 -14.17 -19.86
C GLU A 204 6.94 -12.82 -19.12
N LYS A 205 7.05 -11.72 -19.87
CA LYS A 205 7.04 -10.38 -19.27
C LYS A 205 5.66 -9.97 -18.78
N ALA A 206 4.61 -10.33 -19.50
CA ALA A 206 3.24 -10.12 -19.03
C ALA A 206 2.98 -10.89 -17.74
N LYS A 207 3.41 -12.16 -17.67
CA LYS A 207 3.29 -12.98 -16.46
C LYS A 207 4.08 -12.38 -15.30
N GLU A 208 5.35 -12.00 -15.50
CA GLU A 208 6.17 -11.31 -14.48
C GLU A 208 5.48 -10.05 -13.94
N CYS A 209 4.85 -9.27 -14.83
CA CYS A 209 4.09 -8.09 -14.47
C CYS A 209 2.89 -8.42 -13.58
N LEU A 210 2.08 -9.39 -13.95
CA LEU A 210 0.88 -9.77 -13.19
C LEU A 210 1.25 -10.44 -11.86
N ASP A 211 2.26 -11.32 -11.86
CA ASP A 211 2.80 -11.94 -10.66
C ASP A 211 3.30 -10.89 -9.65
N THR A 212 3.88 -9.78 -10.13
CA THR A 212 4.37 -8.68 -9.26
C THR A 212 3.27 -7.72 -8.83
N ASN A 213 2.57 -7.16 -9.81
CA ASN A 213 1.71 -5.99 -9.65
C ASN A 213 0.32 -6.35 -9.09
N TYR A 214 -0.11 -7.60 -9.27
CA TYR A 214 -1.41 -8.08 -8.82
C TYR A 214 -1.26 -9.19 -7.77
N TYR A 215 -0.76 -10.37 -8.14
CA TYR A 215 -0.67 -11.50 -7.19
C TYR A 215 0.28 -11.20 -6.02
N GLY A 216 1.40 -10.52 -6.26
CA GLY A 216 2.32 -10.12 -5.20
C GLY A 216 1.70 -9.14 -4.21
N VAL A 217 0.89 -8.19 -4.70
CA VAL A 217 0.12 -7.27 -3.86
C VAL A 217 -0.93 -8.02 -3.04
N LYS A 218 -1.67 -8.93 -3.69
CA LYS A 218 -2.71 -9.76 -3.09
C LYS A 218 -2.16 -10.63 -1.96
N ASN A 219 -1.15 -11.44 -2.26
CA ASN A 219 -0.56 -12.41 -1.33
C ASN A 219 0.10 -11.70 -0.14
N LEU A 220 0.84 -10.61 -0.39
CA LEU A 220 1.48 -9.85 0.68
C LEU A 220 0.44 -9.17 1.59
N THR A 221 -0.60 -8.60 1.00
CA THR A 221 -1.68 -7.96 1.75
C THR A 221 -2.38 -8.97 2.64
N GLN A 222 -2.72 -10.16 2.11
CA GLN A 222 -3.32 -11.26 2.88
C GLN A 222 -2.41 -11.69 4.05
N ALA A 223 -1.11 -11.86 3.81
CA ALA A 223 -0.15 -12.28 4.83
C ALA A 223 0.04 -11.24 5.96
N LEU A 224 -0.04 -9.95 5.65
CA LEU A 224 0.16 -8.87 6.63
C LEU A 224 -1.14 -8.36 7.26
N LEU A 225 -2.31 -8.77 6.76
CA LEU A 225 -3.62 -8.31 7.25
C LEU A 225 -3.82 -8.56 8.76
N PRO A 226 -3.46 -9.73 9.34
CA PRO A 226 -3.60 -9.94 10.79
C PRO A 226 -2.76 -8.95 11.62
N LEU A 227 -1.60 -8.50 11.12
CA LEU A 227 -0.74 -7.52 11.78
C LEU A 227 -1.30 -6.11 11.65
N LEU A 228 -1.87 -5.78 10.49
CA LEU A 228 -2.55 -4.50 10.22
C LEU A 228 -3.80 -4.31 11.09
N GLN A 229 -4.55 -5.39 11.33
CA GLN A 229 -5.72 -5.40 12.22
C GLN A 229 -5.35 -5.10 13.68
N ARG A 230 -4.09 -5.27 14.07
CA ARG A 230 -3.57 -4.93 15.41
C ARG A 230 -3.11 -3.47 15.54
N SER A 231 -3.21 -2.67 14.47
CA SER A 231 -2.92 -1.24 14.53
C SER A 231 -3.94 -0.51 15.40
N THR A 232 -3.45 0.18 16.43
CA THR A 232 -4.25 1.05 17.29
C THR A 232 -4.59 2.40 16.65
N SER A 233 -3.88 2.77 15.58
CA SER A 233 -4.15 3.99 14.79
C SER A 233 -5.04 3.73 13.55
N GLY A 234 -5.52 2.48 13.44
CA GLY A 234 -6.16 1.91 12.27
C GLY A 234 -5.13 1.58 11.18
N GLY A 235 -5.17 0.37 10.63
CA GLY A 235 -4.29 -0.02 9.52
C GLY A 235 -4.50 0.85 8.27
N ARG A 236 -3.43 1.10 7.51
CA ARG A 236 -3.47 1.72 6.19
C ARG A 236 -2.78 0.80 5.20
N ILE A 237 -3.40 0.60 4.05
CA ILE A 237 -2.78 -0.03 2.90
C ILE A 237 -2.87 0.95 1.74
N VAL A 238 -1.76 1.17 1.06
CA VAL A 238 -1.67 2.07 -0.08
C VAL A 238 -1.18 1.27 -1.26
N ASN A 239 -2.01 1.16 -2.29
CA ASN A 239 -1.64 0.47 -3.52
C ASN A 239 -1.17 1.49 -4.56
N VAL A 240 0.11 1.45 -4.92
CA VAL A 240 0.63 2.32 -5.99
C VAL A 240 0.13 1.78 -7.33
N SER A 241 -0.81 2.52 -7.92
CA SER A 241 -1.51 2.19 -9.15
C SER A 241 -1.05 3.11 -10.30
N SER A 242 -1.87 3.24 -11.34
CA SER A 242 -1.57 4.02 -12.52
C SER A 242 -2.85 4.50 -13.19
N LEU A 243 -2.81 5.65 -13.85
CA LEU A 243 -3.81 6.05 -14.86
C LEU A 243 -4.05 4.95 -15.90
N ARG A 244 -3.08 4.06 -16.15
CA ARG A 244 -3.23 2.94 -17.08
C ARG A 244 -4.23 1.88 -16.62
N GLY A 245 -4.58 1.87 -15.34
CA GLY A 245 -5.61 1.02 -14.76
C GLY A 245 -7.03 1.55 -14.94
N GLU A 246 -7.21 2.78 -15.41
CA GLU A 246 -8.54 3.40 -15.59
C GLU A 246 -9.41 2.59 -16.58
N LEU A 247 -10.65 2.29 -16.18
CA LEU A 247 -11.50 1.36 -16.93
C LEU A 247 -11.77 1.84 -18.36
N TRP A 248 -11.94 3.15 -18.57
CA TRP A 248 -12.22 3.72 -19.89
C TRP A 248 -11.12 3.46 -20.93
N ARG A 249 -9.90 3.07 -20.49
CA ARG A 249 -8.78 2.74 -21.38
C ARG A 249 -8.83 1.33 -21.95
N ILE A 250 -9.68 0.45 -21.42
CA ILE A 250 -9.91 -0.87 -21.98
C ILE A 250 -10.85 -0.72 -23.19
N PRO A 251 -10.46 -1.09 -24.41
CA PRO A 251 -11.33 -0.94 -25.59
C PRO A 251 -12.62 -1.76 -25.53
N ASN A 252 -12.56 -2.99 -25.00
CA ASN A 252 -13.70 -3.89 -24.89
C ASN A 252 -14.73 -3.41 -23.84
N GLU A 253 -15.96 -3.13 -24.27
CA GLU A 253 -17.03 -2.63 -23.41
C GLU A 253 -17.56 -3.66 -22.41
N GLU A 254 -17.61 -4.93 -22.77
CA GLU A 254 -18.07 -6.00 -21.88
C GLU A 254 -17.10 -6.16 -20.71
N ILE A 255 -15.80 -6.21 -21.00
CA ILE A 255 -14.76 -6.23 -19.96
C ILE A 255 -14.87 -5.01 -19.04
N ARG A 256 -15.10 -3.81 -19.60
CA ARG A 256 -15.31 -2.60 -18.78
C ARG A 256 -16.52 -2.74 -17.87
N LYS A 257 -17.66 -3.21 -18.39
CA LYS A 257 -18.90 -3.37 -17.63
C LYS A 257 -18.74 -4.36 -16.47
N GLU A 258 -18.10 -5.50 -16.72
CA GLU A 258 -17.87 -6.51 -15.69
C GLU A 258 -16.93 -6.02 -14.58
N LEU A 259 -15.86 -5.29 -14.93
CA LEU A 259 -14.94 -4.71 -13.95
C LEU A 259 -15.51 -3.49 -13.21
N ALA A 260 -16.47 -2.78 -13.82
CA ALA A 260 -17.18 -1.66 -13.19
C ALA A 260 -18.27 -2.12 -12.21
N ASP A 261 -18.69 -3.39 -12.26
CA ASP A 261 -19.68 -3.97 -11.35
C ASP A 261 -19.08 -4.32 -9.98
N VAL A 262 -18.68 -3.26 -9.25
CA VAL A 262 -18.01 -3.31 -7.94
C VAL A 262 -18.79 -4.18 -6.93
N GLU A 263 -20.13 -4.16 -7.00
CA GLU A 263 -21.01 -4.90 -6.08
C GLU A 263 -20.90 -6.42 -6.27
N ASN A 264 -20.68 -6.89 -7.50
CA ASN A 264 -20.60 -8.32 -7.82
C ASN A 264 -19.17 -8.81 -8.12
N LEU A 265 -18.17 -7.92 -8.07
CA LEU A 265 -16.78 -8.25 -8.35
C LEU A 265 -16.19 -9.00 -7.14
N SER A 266 -15.60 -10.18 -7.39
CA SER A 266 -14.94 -11.02 -6.38
C SER A 266 -13.48 -11.26 -6.74
N GLU A 267 -12.67 -11.72 -5.78
CA GLU A 267 -11.27 -12.08 -6.03
C GLU A 267 -11.18 -13.14 -7.15
N GLU A 268 -12.06 -14.14 -7.15
CA GLU A 268 -12.09 -15.21 -8.15
C GLU A 268 -12.43 -14.68 -9.55
N LYS A 269 -13.34 -13.71 -9.64
CA LYS A 269 -13.63 -13.06 -10.93
C LYS A 269 -12.42 -12.28 -11.45
N ILE A 270 -11.74 -11.56 -10.56
CA ILE A 270 -10.55 -10.79 -10.92
C ILE A 270 -9.42 -11.73 -11.36
N ASP A 271 -9.18 -12.82 -10.63
CA ASP A 271 -8.23 -13.86 -11.00
C ASP A 271 -8.58 -14.45 -12.38
N GLY A 272 -9.85 -14.77 -12.63
CA GLY A 272 -10.33 -15.23 -13.93
C GLY A 272 -10.11 -14.22 -15.07
N PHE A 273 -10.21 -12.92 -14.81
CA PHE A 273 -9.86 -11.88 -15.79
C PHE A 273 -8.37 -11.86 -16.12
N VAL A 274 -7.52 -11.99 -15.11
CA VAL A 274 -6.06 -12.06 -15.27
C VAL A 274 -5.67 -13.30 -16.09
N GLU A 275 -6.26 -14.44 -15.78
CA GLU A 275 -6.05 -15.71 -16.50
C GLU A 275 -6.51 -15.61 -17.95
N LYS A 276 -7.73 -15.09 -18.18
CA LYS A 276 -8.27 -14.84 -19.52
C LYS A 276 -7.35 -13.93 -20.35
N PHE A 277 -6.86 -12.85 -19.76
CA PHE A 277 -5.89 -11.96 -20.44
C PHE A 277 -4.62 -12.71 -20.85
N LEU A 278 -4.06 -13.54 -19.96
CA LEU A 278 -2.86 -14.32 -20.26
C LEU A 278 -3.10 -15.37 -21.35
N ASP A 279 -4.28 -15.99 -21.37
CA ASP A 279 -4.67 -16.94 -22.41
C ASP A 279 -4.86 -16.23 -23.77
N ASP A 280 -5.56 -15.10 -23.79
CA ASP A 280 -5.73 -14.27 -24.99
C ASP A 280 -4.36 -13.77 -25.51
N LEU A 281 -3.42 -13.42 -24.62
CA LEU A 281 -2.05 -13.08 -25.01
C LEU A 281 -1.30 -14.27 -25.60
N ARG A 282 -1.42 -15.46 -25.00
CA ARG A 282 -0.74 -16.68 -25.49
C ARG A 282 -1.21 -17.05 -26.90
N ASN A 283 -2.47 -16.76 -27.22
CA ASN A 283 -3.09 -17.05 -28.51
C ASN A 283 -2.96 -15.91 -29.54
N ASP A 284 -2.24 -14.83 -29.21
CA ASP A 284 -2.13 -13.62 -30.04
C ASP A 284 -3.49 -12.95 -30.35
N GLU A 285 -4.42 -13.04 -29.40
CA GLU A 285 -5.80 -12.58 -29.56
C GLU A 285 -6.06 -11.22 -28.87
N LEU A 286 -5.04 -10.55 -28.32
CA LEU A 286 -5.25 -9.35 -27.51
C LEU A 286 -6.03 -8.25 -28.25
N GLU A 287 -5.65 -7.97 -29.49
CA GLU A 287 -6.28 -6.93 -30.30
C GLU A 287 -7.72 -7.30 -30.67
N VAL A 288 -7.96 -8.53 -31.14
CA VAL A 288 -9.29 -8.97 -31.58
C VAL A 288 -10.27 -9.11 -30.41
N LYS A 289 -9.77 -9.39 -29.19
CA LYS A 289 -10.58 -9.42 -27.96
C LYS A 289 -10.73 -8.04 -27.32
N GLY A 290 -10.12 -7.00 -27.89
CA GLY A 290 -10.27 -5.62 -27.46
C GLY A 290 -9.53 -5.28 -26.16
N TRP A 291 -8.37 -5.88 -25.91
CA TRP A 291 -7.47 -5.47 -24.85
C TRP A 291 -6.68 -4.19 -25.23
N SER A 292 -6.19 -3.46 -24.23
CA SER A 292 -5.37 -2.26 -24.47
C SER A 292 -4.10 -2.63 -25.25
N LYS A 293 -3.81 -1.91 -26.35
CA LYS A 293 -2.57 -2.10 -27.11
C LYS A 293 -1.34 -1.49 -26.42
N MET A 294 -1.54 -0.49 -25.57
CA MET A 294 -0.45 0.21 -24.92
C MET A 294 -0.20 -0.39 -23.55
N LEU A 295 0.95 -1.06 -23.41
CA LEU A 295 1.37 -1.73 -22.17
C LEU A 295 0.26 -2.65 -21.61
N PRO A 296 -0.27 -3.61 -22.40
CA PRO A 296 -1.45 -4.42 -22.06
C PRO A 296 -1.41 -5.03 -20.66
N ALA A 297 -0.33 -5.77 -20.35
CA ALA A 297 -0.19 -6.45 -19.05
C ALA A 297 -0.09 -5.46 -17.88
N TYR A 298 0.59 -4.33 -18.08
CA TYR A 298 0.68 -3.27 -17.08
C TYR A 298 -0.68 -2.65 -16.81
N SER A 299 -1.43 -2.30 -17.87
CA SER A 299 -2.80 -1.79 -17.77
C SER A 299 -3.68 -2.74 -16.97
N VAL A 300 -3.78 -4.00 -17.42
CA VAL A 300 -4.60 -5.04 -16.75
C VAL A 300 -4.21 -5.16 -15.28
N SER A 301 -2.90 -5.23 -14.98
CA SER A 301 -2.42 -5.37 -13.60
C SER A 301 -2.79 -4.23 -12.64
N LYS A 302 -3.29 -3.10 -13.15
CA LYS A 302 -3.66 -1.90 -12.37
C LYS A 302 -5.17 -1.64 -12.32
N THR A 303 -6.01 -2.47 -12.95
CA THR A 303 -7.46 -2.25 -13.18
C THR A 303 -8.37 -2.86 -12.09
N TYR A 304 -8.00 -2.81 -10.81
CA TYR A 304 -8.74 -3.56 -9.77
C TYR A 304 -9.32 -2.66 -8.68
N PRO A 305 -10.61 -2.26 -8.80
CA PRO A 305 -11.26 -1.38 -7.84
C PRO A 305 -11.56 -2.07 -6.48
N ASN A 306 -11.72 -3.40 -6.44
CA ASN A 306 -12.10 -4.15 -5.23
C ASN A 306 -10.97 -4.50 -4.26
N MET A 307 -9.72 -4.14 -4.55
CA MET A 307 -8.66 -4.15 -3.54
C MET A 307 -8.84 -2.94 -2.61
N CYS A 308 -9.94 -2.92 -1.85
CA CYS A 308 -10.56 -1.77 -1.16
C CYS A 308 -9.76 -1.22 0.02
N ILE A 309 -8.56 -0.71 -0.26
CA ILE A 309 -7.79 0.23 0.55
C ILE A 309 -7.05 1.13 -0.44
N ASN A 310 -6.96 2.45 -0.15
CA ASN A 310 -6.76 3.48 -1.17
C ASN A 310 -5.67 3.19 -2.21
N CYS A 311 -6.00 3.44 -3.48
CA CYS A 311 -5.10 3.34 -4.62
C CYS A 311 -4.62 4.73 -5.04
N VAL A 312 -3.38 4.85 -5.52
CA VAL A 312 -2.83 6.13 -5.98
C VAL A 312 -2.02 6.00 -7.25
N HIS A 313 -2.36 6.78 -8.26
CA HIS A 313 -1.48 7.09 -9.36
C HIS A 313 -0.48 8.17 -8.94
N PRO A 314 0.84 7.91 -8.96
CA PRO A 314 1.84 8.86 -8.46
C PRO A 314 2.16 10.01 -9.43
N GLY A 315 1.53 10.07 -10.60
CA GLY A 315 1.97 10.93 -11.71
C GLY A 315 2.98 10.23 -12.63
N TYR A 316 3.47 10.97 -13.63
CA TYR A 316 4.46 10.46 -14.58
C TYR A 316 5.89 10.74 -14.11
N VAL A 317 6.34 9.93 -13.16
CA VAL A 317 7.60 10.09 -12.44
C VAL A 317 8.77 9.55 -13.24
N ASP A 318 9.88 10.28 -13.26
CA ASP A 318 11.15 9.84 -13.86
C ASP A 318 11.76 8.67 -13.07
N THR A 319 11.70 7.45 -13.63
CA THR A 319 12.20 6.23 -13.00
C THR A 319 12.76 5.23 -14.03
N ASP A 320 13.46 4.22 -13.55
CA ASP A 320 13.85 3.07 -14.37
C ASP A 320 12.63 2.31 -14.95
N LEU A 321 11.46 2.35 -14.28
CA LEU A 321 10.26 1.60 -14.72
C LEU A 321 9.74 2.09 -16.07
N ASN A 322 9.91 3.39 -16.34
CA ASN A 322 9.53 4.06 -17.58
C ASN A 322 10.77 4.57 -18.34
N TRP A 323 11.95 3.96 -18.14
CA TRP A 323 13.18 4.24 -18.89
C TRP A 323 13.55 5.74 -18.91
N HIS A 324 13.32 6.43 -17.79
CA HIS A 324 13.58 7.86 -17.63
C HIS A 324 12.83 8.78 -18.60
N THR A 325 11.61 8.40 -18.99
CA THR A 325 10.72 9.22 -19.84
C THR A 325 9.76 10.11 -19.04
N GLY A 326 9.77 10.01 -17.71
CA GLY A 326 8.89 10.77 -16.83
C GLY A 326 9.27 12.25 -16.72
N THR A 327 8.31 13.08 -16.32
CA THR A 327 8.49 14.53 -16.17
C THR A 327 8.51 14.99 -14.71
N MET A 328 8.09 14.14 -13.78
CA MET A 328 8.01 14.45 -12.36
C MET A 328 9.19 13.87 -11.59
N THR A 329 9.56 14.53 -10.51
CA THR A 329 10.59 14.05 -9.58
C THR A 329 10.08 12.90 -8.71
N LEU A 330 11.01 12.12 -8.15
CA LEU A 330 10.68 11.09 -7.15
C LEU A 330 9.96 11.69 -5.93
N GLU A 331 10.38 12.89 -5.50
CA GLU A 331 9.81 13.56 -4.33
C GLU A 331 8.34 13.90 -4.53
N GLU A 332 8.00 14.50 -5.69
CA GLU A 332 6.61 14.76 -6.08
C GLU A 332 5.81 13.46 -6.23
N GLY A 333 6.41 12.43 -6.83
CA GLY A 333 5.77 11.14 -7.05
C GLY A 333 5.36 10.40 -5.78
N ALA A 334 6.13 10.54 -4.71
CA ALA A 334 5.85 9.87 -3.44
C ALA A 334 4.75 10.55 -2.60
N GLN A 335 4.45 11.83 -2.85
CA GLN A 335 3.54 12.63 -2.00
C GLN A 335 2.16 11.99 -1.82
N GLY A 336 1.58 11.47 -2.90
CA GLY A 336 0.28 10.81 -2.85
C GLY A 336 0.28 9.58 -1.95
N SER A 337 1.30 8.72 -2.09
CA SER A 337 1.45 7.52 -1.26
C SER A 337 1.66 7.86 0.21
N VAL A 338 2.49 8.88 0.49
CA VAL A 338 2.76 9.35 1.85
C VAL A 338 1.51 9.96 2.48
N MET A 339 0.78 10.80 1.74
CA MET A 339 -0.50 11.36 2.20
C MET A 339 -1.47 10.26 2.63
N LEU A 340 -1.67 9.24 1.78
CA LEU A 340 -2.59 8.14 2.06
C LEU A 340 -2.13 7.27 3.23
N ALA A 341 -0.83 7.03 3.35
CA ALA A 341 -0.23 6.29 4.45
C ALA A 341 -0.39 7.00 5.80
N LEU A 342 -0.45 8.34 5.79
CA LEU A 342 -0.54 9.17 6.99
C LEU A 342 -1.96 9.69 7.28
N LEU A 343 -2.98 9.24 6.52
CA LEU A 343 -4.37 9.65 6.74
C LEU A 343 -4.80 9.43 8.20
N PRO A 344 -5.53 10.39 8.79
CA PRO A 344 -6.10 10.23 10.13
C PRO A 344 -7.10 9.07 10.15
N GLN A 345 -7.39 8.56 11.35
CA GLN A 345 -8.44 7.58 11.54
C GLN A 345 -9.79 8.13 11.05
N GLY A 346 -10.56 7.32 10.32
CA GLY A 346 -11.80 7.75 9.68
C GLY A 346 -11.61 8.50 8.35
N GLY A 347 -10.37 8.58 7.85
CA GLY A 347 -10.09 9.05 6.49
C GLY A 347 -10.75 8.17 5.41
N PRO A 348 -10.75 8.63 4.14
CA PRO A 348 -11.35 7.90 3.03
C PRO A 348 -10.73 6.51 2.88
N THR A 349 -11.53 5.54 2.46
CA THR A 349 -11.11 4.17 2.12
C THR A 349 -11.81 3.72 0.84
N GLY A 350 -11.23 2.75 0.13
CA GLY A 350 -11.75 2.26 -1.15
C GLY A 350 -11.76 3.31 -2.26
N CYS A 351 -10.91 4.35 -2.16
CA CYS A 351 -10.85 5.44 -3.12
C CYS A 351 -9.62 5.33 -4.04
N TYR A 352 -9.74 5.87 -5.24
CA TYR A 352 -8.62 6.09 -6.16
C TYR A 352 -8.18 7.56 -6.11
N PHE A 353 -6.87 7.80 -6.21
CA PHE A 353 -6.28 9.13 -6.16
C PHE A 353 -5.37 9.35 -7.37
N ASP A 354 -5.51 10.50 -8.03
CA ASP A 354 -4.48 11.08 -8.90
C ASP A 354 -3.61 12.00 -8.05
N ARG A 355 -2.40 11.51 -7.73
CA ARG A 355 -1.46 12.12 -6.79
C ARG A 355 -2.13 12.34 -5.43
N THR A 356 -2.49 13.58 -5.10
CA THR A 356 -3.10 13.96 -3.82
C THR A 356 -4.60 14.26 -3.93
N GLN A 357 -5.21 14.09 -5.11
CA GLN A 357 -6.61 14.40 -5.36
C GLN A 357 -7.41 13.11 -5.57
N VAL A 358 -8.62 13.04 -4.99
CA VAL A 358 -9.56 11.94 -5.24
C VAL A 358 -9.94 11.94 -6.72
N ALA A 359 -9.92 10.78 -7.36
CA ALA A 359 -10.24 10.55 -8.76
C ALA A 359 -11.21 9.38 -8.93
N GLN A 360 -11.79 9.24 -10.13
CA GLN A 360 -12.66 8.12 -10.48
C GLN A 360 -11.84 6.96 -11.06
N PHE A 361 -12.30 5.73 -10.83
CA PHE A 361 -11.75 4.50 -11.39
C PHE A 361 -12.01 4.35 -12.89
#